data_AF-A0A1J0E2P8-F1
#
_entry.id   AF-A0A1J0E2P8-F1
#
_cell.length_a   1.000
_cell.length_b   1.000
_cell.length_c   1.000
_cell.angle_alpha   90.00
_cell.angle_beta   90.00
_cell.angle_gamma   90.00
#
_symmetry.space_group_name_H-M   'P 1'
#
loop_
_entity.id
_entity.type
_entity.pdbx_description
1 polymer ?
#
loop_
_entity_poly.entity_id
_entity_poly.type
_entity_poly.pdbx_seq_one_letter_code
_entity_poly.pdbx_strand_id
1 'polypeptide(L)'
;MDKLTLVGTESGWWFVCFAGRLWLPRGDIPRGTAKDYSLIGKIATPIGEWQGEIVWLIAEKMPSDMASPRLVASQDEGLFRLAGRGVQLAEFYRSHRYCGYCGTAMRHSSTEWACLCDHCHERYYPQIAPCIIVGIRRDDHILLAQHRRHSQNPLFTVLAGFVEVGETLEEAVAREVMEESNIKIKNIRYVSSQPWPFPHSLMMGFLADYESGEIQVDPKELVSANWYHYNELPLIPPGDTIARRLIEDTVALCRQQEYEISK
;
A
#
# COMPACT_ATOMS: atom_id res chain seq x y z
N MET A 1 4.39 23.93 -7.83
CA MET A 1 3.67 22.74 -8.33
C MET A 1 2.50 23.27 -9.08
N ASP A 2 2.79 23.62 -10.32
CA ASP A 2 1.96 24.56 -11.04
C ASP A 2 0.90 23.74 -11.75
N LYS A 3 -0.34 24.03 -11.38
CA LYS A 3 -1.51 23.48 -12.06
C LYS A 3 -1.58 24.11 -13.44
N LEU A 4 -1.81 23.30 -14.45
CA LEU A 4 -1.90 23.73 -15.84
C LEU A 4 -3.29 23.40 -16.37
N THR A 5 -3.94 24.39 -16.99
CA THR A 5 -5.11 24.13 -17.83
C THR A 5 -4.64 23.63 -19.18
N LEU A 6 -4.98 22.39 -19.51
CA LEU A 6 -4.47 21.71 -20.70
C LEU A 6 -4.98 22.36 -21.99
N VAL A 7 -4.09 22.67 -22.93
CA VAL A 7 -4.45 23.22 -24.25
C VAL A 7 -4.39 22.19 -25.38
N GLY A 8 -3.84 21.00 -25.10
CA GLY A 8 -3.85 19.84 -26.01
C GLY A 8 -2.48 19.42 -26.51
N THR A 9 -1.44 20.26 -26.35
CA THR A 9 -0.07 19.97 -26.78
C THR A 9 0.76 19.27 -25.71
N GLU A 10 0.32 19.33 -24.46
CA GLU A 10 0.95 18.64 -23.35
C GLU A 10 0.91 17.13 -23.60
N SER A 11 2.00 16.45 -23.25
CA SER A 11 2.15 15.00 -23.45
C SER A 11 2.72 14.34 -22.20
N GLY A 12 2.44 13.05 -22.08
CA GLY A 12 3.00 12.19 -21.04
C GLY A 12 2.01 11.10 -20.63
N TRP A 13 2.09 10.68 -19.38
CA TRP A 13 1.20 9.71 -18.77
C TRP A 13 0.07 10.43 -18.02
N TRP A 14 -1.18 10.03 -18.26
CA TRP A 14 -2.36 10.70 -17.68
C TRP A 14 -3.01 9.86 -16.59
N PHE A 15 -2.83 10.29 -15.35
CA PHE A 15 -3.51 9.68 -14.21
C PHE A 15 -4.75 10.49 -13.89
N VAL A 16 -5.88 10.08 -14.46
CA VAL A 16 -7.18 10.69 -14.15
C VAL A 16 -7.80 9.90 -13.00
N CYS A 17 -7.84 10.50 -11.81
CA CYS A 17 -8.14 9.82 -10.57
C CYS A 17 -9.35 10.44 -9.86
N PHE A 18 -10.24 9.59 -9.35
CA PHE A 18 -11.40 10.03 -8.56
C PHE A 18 -11.89 8.93 -7.62
N ALA A 19 -12.11 9.27 -6.35
CA ALA A 19 -12.69 8.39 -5.33
C ALA A 19 -12.01 6.99 -5.26
N GLY A 20 -10.68 6.99 -5.13
CA GLY A 20 -9.89 5.75 -5.05
C GLY A 20 -9.74 4.98 -6.37
N ARG A 21 -10.23 5.51 -7.50
CA ARG A 21 -10.15 4.87 -8.83
C ARG A 21 -9.26 5.63 -9.79
N LEU A 22 -8.76 4.90 -10.78
CA LEU A 22 -7.95 5.39 -11.89
C LEU A 22 -8.69 5.14 -13.21
N TRP A 23 -8.68 6.12 -14.11
CA TRP A 23 -9.22 5.96 -15.46
C TRP A 23 -8.28 5.11 -16.31
N LEU A 24 -8.77 3.96 -16.80
CA LEU A 24 -8.02 3.02 -17.63
C LEU A 24 -8.80 2.73 -18.92
N PRO A 25 -8.84 3.69 -19.88
CA PRO A 25 -9.54 3.47 -21.14
C PRO A 25 -8.88 2.33 -21.91
N ARG A 26 -9.68 1.32 -22.28
CA ARG A 26 -9.21 0.05 -22.88
C ARG A 26 -8.30 -0.78 -21.98
N GLY A 27 -8.29 -0.52 -20.67
CA GLY A 27 -7.55 -1.31 -19.68
C GLY A 27 -6.15 -0.79 -19.34
N ASP A 28 -5.65 0.25 -20.02
CA ASP A 28 -4.29 0.77 -19.85
C ASP A 28 -4.27 2.22 -19.38
N ILE A 29 -3.14 2.63 -18.80
CA ILE A 29 -2.90 4.03 -18.47
C ILE A 29 -2.71 4.82 -19.78
N PRO A 30 -3.46 5.92 -20.00
CA PRO A 30 -3.27 6.76 -21.18
C PRO A 30 -1.86 7.35 -21.25
N ARG A 31 -1.22 7.20 -22.41
CA ARG A 31 0.05 7.85 -22.78
C ARG A 31 -0.11 8.54 -24.13
N GLY A 32 0.35 9.78 -24.23
CA GLY A 32 0.25 10.60 -25.44
C GLY A 32 -0.15 12.04 -25.11
N THR A 33 -0.70 12.76 -26.09
CA THR A 33 -1.07 14.17 -25.89
C THR A 33 -2.41 14.32 -25.18
N ALA A 34 -2.64 15.45 -24.51
CA ALA A 34 -3.93 15.76 -23.90
C ALA A 34 -5.07 15.76 -24.92
N LYS A 35 -4.79 16.13 -26.18
CA LYS A 35 -5.76 16.09 -27.27
C LYS A 35 -6.20 14.67 -27.61
N ASP A 36 -5.29 13.71 -27.66
CA ASP A 36 -5.57 12.32 -28.03
C ASP A 36 -6.62 11.67 -27.11
N TYR A 37 -6.67 12.12 -25.85
CA TYR A 37 -7.56 11.60 -24.82
C TYR A 37 -8.69 12.56 -24.43
N SER A 38 -8.94 13.62 -25.21
CA SER A 38 -9.99 14.61 -24.94
C SER A 38 -9.89 15.27 -23.55
N LEU A 39 -8.66 15.58 -23.12
CA LEU A 39 -8.36 16.18 -21.81
C LEU A 39 -8.21 17.72 -21.85
N ILE A 40 -8.40 18.34 -23.02
CA ILE A 40 -8.32 19.81 -23.19
C ILE A 40 -9.29 20.51 -22.22
N GLY A 41 -8.82 21.58 -21.59
CA GLY A 41 -9.57 22.38 -20.62
C GLY A 41 -9.58 21.83 -19.19
N LYS A 42 -9.10 20.59 -18.99
CA LYS A 42 -8.93 20.03 -17.63
C LYS A 42 -7.71 20.63 -16.94
N ILE A 43 -7.76 20.64 -15.62
CA ILE A 43 -6.64 21.09 -14.79
C ILE A 43 -5.76 19.89 -14.43
N ALA A 44 -4.52 19.89 -14.87
CA ALA A 44 -3.53 18.86 -14.60
C ALA A 44 -2.42 19.37 -13.67
N THR A 45 -1.85 18.48 -12.87
CA THR A 45 -0.68 18.78 -12.01
C THR A 45 0.40 17.73 -12.27
N PRO A 46 1.67 18.12 -12.53
CA PRO A 46 2.75 17.15 -12.66
C PRO A 46 3.05 16.51 -11.30
N ILE A 47 3.02 15.18 -11.22
CA ILE A 47 3.21 14.42 -9.97
C ILE A 47 4.45 13.51 -9.99
N GLY A 48 5.18 13.48 -11.10
CA GLY A 48 6.40 12.70 -11.28
C GLY A 48 6.81 12.60 -12.73
N GLU A 49 7.76 11.70 -13.00
CA GLU A 49 8.26 11.37 -14.32
C GLU A 49 8.40 9.85 -14.43
N TRP A 50 8.11 9.31 -15.61
CA TRP A 50 8.34 7.90 -15.94
C TRP A 50 8.91 7.78 -17.35
N GLN A 51 10.08 7.15 -17.47
CA GLN A 51 10.78 6.95 -18.74
C GLN A 51 10.99 8.25 -19.56
N GLY A 52 11.33 9.36 -18.89
CA GLY A 52 11.56 10.65 -19.55
C GLY A 52 10.30 11.47 -19.82
N GLU A 53 9.11 10.97 -19.47
CA GLU A 53 7.83 11.63 -19.70
C GLU A 53 7.14 12.04 -18.41
N ILE A 54 6.50 13.22 -18.44
CA ILE A 54 5.77 13.75 -17.29
C ILE A 54 4.59 12.85 -16.96
N VAL A 55 4.40 12.59 -15.66
CA VAL A 55 3.19 11.97 -15.14
C VAL A 55 2.27 13.06 -14.61
N TRP A 56 1.12 13.20 -15.25
CA TRP A 56 0.11 14.20 -14.95
C TRP A 56 -1.01 13.62 -14.09
N LEU A 57 -1.41 14.33 -13.04
CA LEU A 57 -2.61 14.06 -12.27
C LEU A 57 -3.75 14.98 -12.69
N ILE A 58 -4.91 14.39 -12.98
CA ILE A 58 -6.19 15.08 -13.09
C ILE A 58 -7.12 14.50 -12.02
N ALA A 59 -7.48 15.30 -11.03
CA ALA A 59 -8.30 14.88 -9.89
C ALA A 59 -9.81 15.02 -10.18
N GLU A 60 -10.29 14.36 -11.23
CA GLU A 60 -11.67 14.43 -11.70
C GLU A 60 -12.20 13.06 -12.13
N LYS A 61 -13.53 12.90 -12.14
CA LYS A 61 -14.19 11.68 -12.60
C LYS A 61 -14.33 11.69 -14.13
N MET A 62 -13.96 10.59 -14.79
CA MET A 62 -14.32 10.32 -16.18
C MET A 62 -15.67 9.61 -16.30
N PRO A 63 -16.39 9.74 -17.44
CA PRO A 63 -17.72 9.14 -17.60
C PRO A 63 -17.74 7.60 -17.52
N SER A 64 -16.68 6.94 -17.99
CA SER A 64 -16.54 5.48 -18.06
C SER A 64 -15.13 5.05 -17.62
N ASP A 65 -14.93 3.73 -17.51
CA ASP A 65 -13.60 3.09 -17.39
C ASP A 65 -12.80 3.49 -16.14
N MET A 66 -13.49 3.92 -15.08
CA MET A 66 -12.88 4.12 -13.77
C MET A 66 -12.70 2.77 -13.08
N ALA A 67 -11.46 2.32 -12.95
CA ALA A 67 -11.10 1.00 -12.49
C ALA A 67 -10.20 1.01 -11.24
N SER A 68 -9.95 -0.18 -10.69
CA SER A 68 -8.98 -0.33 -9.61
C SER A 68 -7.57 -0.14 -10.16
N PRO A 69 -6.75 0.73 -9.56
CA PRO A 69 -5.34 0.87 -9.92
C PRO A 69 -4.51 -0.42 -9.70
N ARG A 70 -5.03 -1.42 -8.97
CA ARG A 70 -4.42 -2.76 -8.86
C ARG A 70 -4.27 -3.47 -10.20
N LEU A 71 -5.08 -3.11 -11.21
CA LEU A 71 -4.94 -3.66 -12.56
C LEU A 71 -3.62 -3.23 -13.25
N VAL A 72 -2.99 -2.16 -12.78
CA VAL A 72 -1.70 -1.67 -13.30
C VAL A 72 -0.52 -2.44 -12.70
N ALA A 73 -0.70 -3.08 -11.53
CA ALA A 73 0.38 -3.80 -10.85
C ALA A 73 1.00 -4.90 -11.73
N SER A 74 0.18 -5.59 -12.52
CA SER A 74 0.65 -6.63 -13.45
C SER A 74 1.31 -6.09 -14.73
N GLN A 75 1.25 -4.78 -14.97
CA GLN A 75 1.80 -4.16 -16.18
C GLN A 75 3.22 -3.64 -15.95
N ASP A 76 3.40 -2.81 -14.91
CA ASP A 76 4.68 -2.17 -14.58
C ASP A 76 4.70 -1.69 -13.11
N GLU A 77 5.70 -2.13 -12.33
CA GLU A 77 5.81 -1.82 -10.91
C GLU A 77 6.04 -0.33 -10.62
N GLY A 78 6.88 0.33 -11.42
CA GLY A 78 7.21 1.74 -11.24
C GLY A 78 6.00 2.63 -11.57
N LEU A 79 5.31 2.31 -12.66
CA LEU A 79 4.08 2.99 -13.05
C LEU A 79 2.95 2.74 -12.03
N PHE A 80 2.87 1.54 -11.46
CA PHE A 80 1.92 1.21 -10.38
C PHE A 80 2.15 2.06 -9.13
N ARG A 81 3.40 2.25 -8.69
CA ARG A 81 3.74 3.12 -7.55
C ARG A 81 3.32 4.56 -7.81
N LEU A 82 3.57 5.07 -9.01
CA LEU A 82 3.14 6.42 -9.41
C LEU A 82 1.60 6.50 -9.47
N ALA A 83 0.92 5.49 -10.02
CA ALA A 83 -0.54 5.45 -10.08
C ALA A 83 -1.16 5.51 -8.67
N GLY A 84 -0.56 4.77 -7.74
CA GLY A 84 -0.88 4.84 -6.32
C GLY A 84 -0.72 6.24 -5.73
N ARG A 85 0.35 6.96 -6.07
CA ARG A 85 0.53 8.37 -5.67
C ARG A 85 -0.58 9.26 -6.23
N GLY A 86 -0.91 9.14 -7.51
CA GLY A 86 -1.96 9.93 -8.15
C GLY A 86 -3.33 9.72 -7.51
N VAL A 87 -3.69 8.46 -7.26
CA VAL A 87 -4.96 8.11 -6.60
C VAL A 87 -5.02 8.67 -5.16
N GLN A 88 -3.95 8.52 -4.38
CA GLN A 88 -3.89 9.06 -3.01
C GLN A 88 -3.94 10.58 -2.98
N LEU A 89 -3.25 11.28 -3.89
CA LEU A 89 -3.29 12.74 -3.98
C LEU A 89 -4.69 13.25 -4.37
N ALA A 90 -5.33 12.63 -5.36
CA ALA A 90 -6.70 12.99 -5.73
C ALA A 90 -7.67 12.79 -4.56
N GLU A 91 -7.52 11.69 -3.82
CA GLU A 91 -8.33 11.41 -2.64
C GLU A 91 -8.07 12.39 -1.49
N PHE A 92 -6.80 12.73 -1.24
CA PHE A 92 -6.40 13.74 -0.26
C PHE A 92 -7.04 15.11 -0.55
N TYR A 93 -6.98 15.57 -1.80
CA TYR A 93 -7.61 16.84 -2.17
C TYR A 93 -9.14 16.79 -2.06
N ARG A 94 -9.74 15.64 -2.39
CA ARG A 94 -11.19 15.43 -2.25
C ARG A 94 -11.64 15.44 -0.78
N SER A 95 -10.85 14.85 0.12
CA SER A 95 -11.15 14.79 1.55
C SER A 95 -10.88 16.09 2.30
N HIS A 96 -10.07 17.00 1.73
CA HIS A 96 -9.72 18.29 2.33
C HIS A 96 -10.24 19.50 1.54
N ARG A 97 -11.43 19.38 0.91
CA ARG A 97 -12.10 20.53 0.26
C ARG A 97 -12.46 21.63 1.24
N TYR A 98 -12.74 21.27 2.48
CA TYR A 98 -13.06 22.17 3.58
C TYR A 98 -12.17 21.85 4.78
N CYS A 99 -11.82 22.88 5.55
CA CYS A 99 -10.97 22.76 6.72
C CYS A 99 -11.69 22.02 7.85
N GLY A 100 -11.07 20.97 8.40
CA GLY A 100 -11.63 20.22 9.54
C GLY A 100 -11.74 21.03 10.83
N TYR A 101 -10.98 22.13 10.97
CA TYR A 101 -11.03 23.01 12.15
C TYR A 101 -12.15 24.06 12.09
N CYS A 102 -12.39 24.67 10.93
CA CYS A 102 -13.29 25.83 10.83
C CYS A 102 -14.34 25.76 9.70
N GLY A 103 -14.36 24.71 8.89
CA GLY A 103 -15.30 24.52 7.79
C GLY A 103 -15.08 25.39 6.55
N THR A 104 -14.11 26.29 6.54
CA THR A 104 -13.80 27.15 5.38
C THR A 104 -13.19 26.34 4.23
N ALA A 105 -13.53 26.68 2.99
CA ALA A 105 -12.94 26.05 1.80
C ALA A 105 -11.41 26.19 1.80
N MET A 106 -10.70 25.13 1.44
CA MET A 106 -9.24 25.09 1.41
C MET A 106 -8.70 25.28 -0.01
N ARG A 107 -7.48 25.79 -0.13
CA ARG A 107 -6.72 25.81 -1.39
C ARG A 107 -5.56 24.84 -1.34
N HIS A 108 -5.04 24.45 -2.50
CA HIS A 108 -3.84 23.61 -2.57
C HIS A 108 -2.61 24.51 -2.45
N SER A 109 -1.57 24.03 -1.78
CA SER A 109 -0.28 24.69 -1.76
C SER A 109 0.39 24.65 -3.14
N SER A 110 1.13 25.70 -3.49
CA SER A 110 1.93 25.76 -4.71
C SER A 110 3.35 25.24 -4.52
N THR A 111 3.80 24.96 -3.29
CA THR A 111 5.19 24.56 -3.01
C THR A 111 5.32 23.14 -2.49
N GLU A 112 4.23 22.54 -2.00
CA GLU A 112 4.21 21.24 -1.34
C GLU A 112 2.86 20.54 -1.53
N TRP A 113 2.81 19.22 -1.33
CA TRP A 113 1.56 18.46 -1.39
C TRP A 113 0.75 18.72 -0.12
N ALA A 114 0.01 19.83 -0.09
CA ALA A 114 -0.76 20.23 1.08
C ALA A 114 -2.05 20.97 0.72
N CYS A 115 -3.01 20.94 1.63
CA CYS A 115 -4.18 21.81 1.63
C CYS A 115 -4.02 22.87 2.72
N LEU A 116 -4.29 24.13 2.40
CA LEU A 116 -4.08 25.29 3.26
C LEU A 116 -5.42 26.00 3.50
N CYS A 117 -5.69 26.37 4.74
CA CYS A 117 -6.84 27.20 5.10
C CYS A 117 -6.42 28.65 5.27
N ASP A 118 -6.92 29.55 4.41
CA ASP A 118 -6.56 30.98 4.50
C ASP A 118 -7.30 31.72 5.65
N HIS A 119 -8.28 31.08 6.29
CA HIS A 119 -9.03 31.66 7.42
C HIS A 119 -8.38 31.41 8.78
N CYS A 120 -8.05 30.14 9.10
CA CYS A 120 -7.46 29.77 10.40
C CYS A 120 -5.97 29.39 10.31
N HIS A 121 -5.38 29.41 9.12
CA HIS A 121 -3.97 29.10 8.85
C HIS A 121 -3.53 27.65 9.13
N GLU A 122 -4.48 26.77 9.48
CA GLU A 122 -4.24 25.34 9.56
C GLU A 122 -3.95 24.72 8.19
N ARG A 123 -3.18 23.64 8.20
CA ARG A 123 -2.75 22.91 7.01
C ARG A 123 -2.85 21.41 7.20
N TYR A 124 -3.02 20.71 6.09
CA TYR A 124 -3.06 19.25 6.05
C TYR A 124 -2.10 18.72 5.00
N TYR A 125 -1.55 17.54 5.27
CA TYR A 125 -0.69 16.78 4.36
C TYR A 125 -1.38 15.44 4.02
N PRO A 126 -1.04 14.81 2.88
CA PRO A 126 -1.48 13.46 2.56
C PRO A 126 -1.14 12.50 3.70
N GLN A 127 -2.16 11.80 4.19
CA GLN A 127 -2.01 10.81 5.24
C GLN A 127 -1.34 9.55 4.69
N ILE A 128 -0.33 9.05 5.40
CA ILE A 128 0.25 7.73 5.19
C ILE A 128 0.03 6.96 6.50
N ALA A 129 -0.66 5.83 6.43
CA ALA A 129 -0.93 4.98 7.58
C ALA A 129 0.22 3.97 7.77
N PRO A 130 1.03 4.06 8.84
CA PRO A 130 2.05 3.07 9.14
C PRO A 130 1.41 1.70 9.39
N CYS A 131 1.95 0.65 8.78
CA CYS A 131 1.40 -0.70 8.87
C CYS A 131 2.53 -1.71 8.95
N ILE A 132 2.55 -2.53 10.00
CA ILE A 132 3.54 -3.61 10.14
C ILE A 132 3.07 -4.84 9.38
N ILE A 133 4.03 -5.67 8.95
CA ILE A 133 3.77 -7.00 8.39
C ILE A 133 4.92 -7.92 8.78
N VAL A 134 4.63 -9.11 9.33
CA VAL A 134 5.65 -9.90 10.04
C VAL A 134 5.64 -11.38 9.66
N GLY A 135 6.78 -11.86 9.16
CA GLY A 135 7.07 -13.28 9.01
C GLY A 135 7.56 -13.88 10.33
N ILE A 136 6.83 -14.84 10.90
CA ILE A 136 7.14 -15.43 12.20
C ILE A 136 7.65 -16.84 12.01
N ARG A 137 8.90 -17.07 12.40
CA ARG A 137 9.56 -18.38 12.32
C ARG A 137 9.46 -19.13 13.64
N ARG A 138 9.23 -20.44 13.57
CA ARG A 138 9.40 -21.38 14.68
C ARG A 138 10.18 -22.59 14.17
N ASP A 139 11.46 -22.64 14.51
CA ASP A 139 12.37 -23.69 14.03
C ASP A 139 12.37 -23.77 12.48
N ASP A 140 11.95 -24.90 11.92
CA ASP A 140 11.77 -25.21 10.50
C ASP A 140 10.37 -24.83 9.95
N HIS A 141 9.55 -24.14 10.74
CA HIS A 141 8.19 -23.73 10.37
C HIS A 141 8.03 -22.20 10.29
N ILE A 142 7.03 -21.76 9.55
CA ILE A 142 6.54 -20.38 9.48
C ILE A 142 5.06 -20.33 9.85
N LEU A 143 4.65 -19.29 10.59
CA LEU A 143 3.23 -19.01 10.82
C LEU A 143 2.61 -18.40 9.57
N LEU A 144 1.55 -19.01 9.04
CA LEU A 144 0.71 -18.41 8.00
C LEU A 144 -0.76 -18.48 8.38
N ALA A 145 -1.51 -17.45 8.00
CA ALA A 145 -2.92 -17.29 8.32
C ALA A 145 -3.76 -16.98 7.09
N GLN A 146 -5.03 -17.38 7.16
CA GLN A 146 -6.05 -17.05 6.17
C GLN A 146 -6.94 -15.94 6.73
N HIS A 147 -6.86 -14.73 6.18
CA HIS A 147 -7.70 -13.60 6.61
C HIS A 147 -9.14 -13.71 6.09
N ARG A 148 -10.14 -13.38 6.93
CA ARG A 148 -11.56 -13.41 6.55
C ARG A 148 -11.89 -12.49 5.39
N ARG A 149 -11.22 -11.33 5.32
CA ARG A 149 -11.37 -10.32 4.26
C ARG A 149 -11.09 -10.87 2.85
N HIS A 150 -10.34 -11.96 2.74
CA HIS A 150 -9.99 -12.61 1.47
C HIS A 150 -10.49 -14.06 1.37
N SER A 151 -11.51 -14.44 2.16
CA SER A 151 -12.01 -15.82 2.29
C SER A 151 -12.45 -16.52 0.99
N GLN A 152 -12.68 -15.78 -0.10
CA GLN A 152 -12.99 -16.35 -1.42
C GLN A 152 -11.78 -16.90 -2.17
N ASN A 153 -10.56 -16.68 -1.68
CA ASN A 153 -9.33 -17.21 -2.25
C ASN A 153 -8.50 -17.83 -1.11
N PRO A 154 -8.10 -19.12 -1.15
CA PRO A 154 -7.43 -19.79 -0.04
C PRO A 154 -5.94 -19.38 0.07
N LEU A 155 -5.69 -18.07 0.13
CA LEU A 155 -4.36 -17.50 0.27
C LEU A 155 -3.98 -17.47 1.76
N PHE A 156 -2.87 -18.11 2.09
CA PHE A 156 -2.26 -18.05 3.41
C PHE A 156 -1.11 -17.07 3.39
N THR A 157 -1.10 -16.12 4.32
CA THR A 157 -0.11 -15.03 4.34
C THR A 157 0.32 -14.73 5.77
N VAL A 158 1.32 -13.85 5.88
CA VAL A 158 1.86 -13.36 7.15
C VAL A 158 0.90 -12.35 7.79
N LEU A 159 1.03 -12.15 9.11
CA LEU A 159 0.17 -11.22 9.85
C LEU A 159 0.56 -9.77 9.57
N ALA A 160 -0.42 -8.86 9.57
CA ALA A 160 -0.20 -7.44 9.29
C ALA A 160 -1.25 -6.56 9.97
N GLY A 161 -0.81 -5.41 10.48
CA GLY A 161 -1.63 -4.53 11.32
C GLY A 161 -1.26 -3.07 11.22
N PHE A 162 -2.20 -2.18 11.52
CA PHE A 162 -1.89 -0.75 11.62
C PHE A 162 -1.13 -0.47 12.93
N VAL A 163 -0.20 0.48 12.86
CA VAL A 163 0.46 1.02 14.05
C VAL A 163 -0.49 2.00 14.72
N GLU A 164 -0.67 1.89 16.04
CA GLU A 164 -1.52 2.78 16.80
C GLU A 164 -0.77 4.02 17.33
N VAL A 165 -1.56 5.00 17.79
CA VAL A 165 -1.02 6.24 18.33
C VAL A 165 -0.25 5.96 19.61
N GLY A 166 1.05 6.29 19.60
CA GLY A 166 1.93 6.12 20.76
C GLY A 166 2.73 4.82 20.74
N GLU A 167 2.55 3.97 19.73
CA GLU A 167 3.33 2.75 19.56
C GLU A 167 4.61 2.98 18.76
N THR A 168 5.66 2.26 19.15
CA THR A 168 6.77 1.90 18.27
C THR A 168 6.33 0.83 17.26
N LEU A 169 7.12 0.61 16.19
CA LEU A 169 6.81 -0.45 15.22
C LEU A 169 6.93 -1.84 15.86
N GLU A 170 7.89 -2.01 16.77
CA GLU A 170 8.14 -3.25 17.50
C GLU A 170 6.98 -3.58 18.45
N GLU A 171 6.42 -2.58 19.13
CA GLU A 171 5.22 -2.74 19.97
C GLU A 171 4.01 -3.13 19.11
N ALA A 172 3.80 -2.47 17.96
CA ALA A 172 2.72 -2.83 17.04
C ALA A 172 2.87 -4.27 16.50
N VAL A 173 4.09 -4.70 16.16
CA VAL A 173 4.38 -6.08 15.77
C VAL A 173 4.01 -7.06 16.89
N ALA A 174 4.42 -6.77 18.13
CA ALA A 174 4.10 -7.64 19.27
C ALA A 174 2.60 -7.68 19.59
N ARG A 175 1.92 -6.53 19.54
CA ARG A 175 0.47 -6.41 19.77
C ARG A 175 -0.32 -7.17 18.72
N GLU A 176 -0.09 -6.91 17.43
CA GLU A 176 -0.88 -7.51 16.35
C GLU A 176 -0.79 -9.04 16.38
N VAL A 177 0.43 -9.56 16.60
CA VAL A 177 0.65 -11.01 16.70
C VAL A 177 -0.08 -11.62 17.89
N MET A 178 -0.06 -10.94 19.04
CA MET A 178 -0.79 -11.37 20.23
C MET A 178 -2.31 -11.37 19.97
N GLU A 179 -2.85 -10.29 19.42
CA GLU A 179 -4.30 -10.12 19.18
C GLU A 179 -4.83 -11.13 18.17
N GLU A 180 -4.14 -11.31 17.03
CA GLU A 180 -4.64 -12.16 15.95
C GLU A 180 -4.40 -13.65 16.18
N SER A 181 -3.35 -14.02 16.93
CA SER A 181 -2.90 -15.42 17.02
C SER A 181 -2.59 -15.95 18.42
N ASN A 182 -2.60 -15.12 19.45
CA ASN A 182 -2.36 -15.51 20.85
C ASN A 182 -0.98 -16.14 21.11
N ILE A 183 0.05 -15.76 20.34
CA ILE A 183 1.44 -16.18 20.58
C ILE A 183 2.32 -14.99 20.94
N LYS A 184 3.43 -15.27 21.64
CA LYS A 184 4.51 -14.32 21.90
C LYS A 184 5.67 -14.54 20.94
N ILE A 185 6.32 -13.44 20.57
CA ILE A 185 7.46 -13.41 19.67
C ILE A 185 8.62 -12.64 20.29
N LYS A 186 9.81 -12.90 19.76
CA LYS A 186 11.07 -12.25 20.13
C LYS A 186 11.91 -12.01 18.88
N ASN A 187 13.06 -11.36 19.05
CA ASN A 187 14.02 -11.10 17.96
C ASN A 187 13.38 -10.43 16.74
N ILE A 188 12.58 -9.38 16.98
CA ILE A 188 11.95 -8.59 15.92
C ILE A 188 13.04 -7.88 15.12
N ARG A 189 13.06 -8.09 13.80
CA ARG A 189 14.09 -7.60 12.87
C ARG A 189 13.42 -6.95 11.67
N TYR A 190 13.70 -5.67 11.43
CA TYR A 190 13.25 -4.97 10.23
C TYR A 190 13.93 -5.55 8.97
N VAL A 191 13.19 -5.66 7.87
CA VAL A 191 13.69 -6.14 6.57
C VAL A 191 13.64 -5.05 5.52
N SER A 192 12.44 -4.52 5.24
CA SER A 192 12.20 -3.57 4.16
C SER A 192 10.88 -2.83 4.35
N SER A 193 10.59 -1.85 3.49
CA SER A 193 9.28 -1.21 3.43
C SER A 193 8.78 -1.12 2.00
N GLN A 194 7.45 -1.15 1.85
CA GLN A 194 6.78 -1.05 0.55
C GLN A 194 5.56 -0.13 0.67
N PRO A 195 5.41 0.90 -0.17
CA PRO A 195 4.19 1.69 -0.19
C PRO A 195 3.01 0.81 -0.65
N TRP A 196 1.90 0.86 0.07
CA TRP A 196 0.67 0.15 -0.24
C TRP A 196 -0.48 1.13 -0.48
N PRO A 197 -0.64 1.60 -1.72
CA PRO A 197 -1.42 2.80 -2.04
C PRO A 197 -2.95 2.66 -1.94
N PHE A 198 -3.47 1.53 -1.43
CA PHE A 198 -4.92 1.25 -1.40
C PHE A 198 -5.37 0.74 -0.02
N PRO A 199 -5.70 1.65 0.92
CA PRO A 199 -6.04 3.07 0.69
C PRO A 199 -4.87 4.07 0.73
N HIS A 200 -3.89 3.94 1.64
CA HIS A 200 -2.74 4.86 1.79
C HIS A 200 -1.75 4.38 2.88
N SER A 201 -1.36 3.11 2.85
CA SER A 201 -0.47 2.54 3.88
C SER A 201 0.98 2.56 3.45
N LEU A 202 1.90 2.57 4.42
CA LEU A 202 3.28 2.16 4.23
C LEU A 202 3.46 0.85 4.98
N MET A 203 3.79 -0.23 4.26
CA MET A 203 4.06 -1.53 4.87
C MET A 203 5.51 -1.55 5.35
N MET A 204 5.73 -1.88 6.61
CA MET A 204 7.05 -2.12 7.21
C MET A 204 7.18 -3.61 7.51
N GLY A 205 8.03 -4.28 6.77
CA GLY A 205 8.24 -5.72 6.86
C GLY A 205 9.22 -6.11 7.95
N PHE A 206 8.81 -7.06 8.78
CA PHE A 206 9.59 -7.60 9.88
C PHE A 206 9.70 -9.12 9.78
N LEU A 207 10.78 -9.65 10.36
CA LEU A 207 10.88 -11.05 10.73
C LEU A 207 10.94 -11.15 12.26
N ALA A 208 10.33 -12.18 12.82
CA ALA A 208 10.38 -12.47 14.24
C ALA A 208 10.53 -13.98 14.49
N ASP A 209 11.01 -14.33 15.68
CA ASP A 209 11.10 -15.72 16.12
C ASP A 209 10.00 -15.98 17.16
N TYR A 210 9.38 -17.16 17.10
CA TYR A 210 8.45 -17.64 18.11
C TYR A 210 9.12 -17.71 19.49
N GLU A 211 8.40 -17.29 20.52
CA GLU A 211 8.83 -17.40 21.91
C GLU A 211 8.00 -18.42 22.69
N SER A 212 6.68 -18.22 22.75
CA SER A 212 5.77 -19.05 23.55
C SER A 212 4.30 -18.86 23.14
N GLY A 213 3.42 -19.71 23.66
CA GLY A 213 1.96 -19.61 23.44
C GLY A 213 1.41 -20.70 22.50
N GLU A 214 0.09 -20.75 22.41
CA GLU A 214 -0.63 -21.65 21.53
C GLU A 214 -1.53 -20.82 20.61
N ILE A 215 -1.58 -21.20 19.34
CA ILE A 215 -2.37 -20.48 18.34
C ILE A 215 -3.84 -20.52 18.76
N GLN A 216 -4.40 -19.34 19.02
CA GLN A 216 -5.83 -19.12 19.18
C GLN A 216 -6.18 -17.90 18.35
N VAL A 217 -6.85 -18.11 17.22
CA VAL A 217 -7.14 -17.03 16.27
C VAL A 217 -8.29 -16.16 16.74
N ASP A 218 -8.22 -14.85 16.52
CA ASP A 218 -9.42 -14.00 16.59
C ASP A 218 -10.32 -14.31 15.37
N PRO A 219 -11.52 -14.90 15.55
CA PRO A 219 -12.43 -15.21 14.46
C PRO A 219 -13.02 -13.97 13.77
N LYS A 220 -12.78 -12.75 14.27
CA LYS A 220 -13.12 -11.51 13.56
C LYS A 220 -12.17 -11.24 12.40
N GLU A 221 -10.88 -11.52 12.58
CA GLU A 221 -9.83 -11.21 11.61
C GLU A 221 -9.47 -12.42 10.75
N LEU A 222 -9.28 -13.60 11.38
CA LEU A 222 -8.74 -14.79 10.73
C LEU A 222 -9.78 -15.91 10.64
N VAL A 223 -9.69 -16.68 9.54
CA VAL A 223 -10.40 -17.96 9.37
C VAL A 223 -9.61 -19.08 10.05
N SER A 224 -8.29 -19.08 9.85
CA SER A 224 -7.37 -20.07 10.41
C SER A 224 -5.94 -19.53 10.41
N ALA A 225 -5.10 -20.07 11.29
CA ALA A 225 -3.66 -19.86 11.29
C ALA A 225 -2.97 -21.16 11.73
N ASN A 226 -1.83 -21.48 11.12
CA ASN A 226 -1.08 -22.67 11.47
C ASN A 226 0.43 -22.50 11.19
N TRP A 227 1.22 -23.37 11.81
CA TRP A 227 2.63 -23.54 11.48
C TRP A 227 2.74 -24.41 10.23
N TYR A 228 3.42 -23.91 9.20
CA TYR A 228 3.70 -24.64 7.97
C TYR A 228 5.19 -24.89 7.87
N HIS A 229 5.57 -26.14 7.62
CA HIS A 229 6.97 -26.49 7.39
C HIS A 229 7.49 -25.73 6.15
N TYR A 230 8.72 -25.24 6.20
CA TYR A 230 9.25 -24.31 5.18
C TYR A 230 9.29 -24.90 3.76
N ASN A 231 9.31 -26.23 3.62
CA ASN A 231 9.26 -26.95 2.34
C ASN A 231 7.84 -27.41 1.92
N GLU A 232 6.81 -27.19 2.75
CA GLU A 232 5.43 -27.64 2.51
C GLU A 232 4.45 -26.47 2.65
N LEU A 233 4.75 -25.38 1.93
CA LEU A 233 3.93 -24.17 1.99
C LEU A 233 2.59 -24.33 1.25
N PRO A 234 1.50 -23.75 1.77
CA PRO A 234 0.21 -23.68 1.09
C PRO A 234 0.27 -22.67 -0.08
N LEU A 235 -0.90 -22.32 -0.63
CA LEU A 235 -1.00 -21.21 -1.57
C LEU A 235 -0.66 -19.88 -0.86
N ILE A 236 0.41 -19.22 -1.30
CA ILE A 236 0.96 -17.99 -0.72
C ILE A 236 0.92 -16.81 -1.71
N PRO A 237 1.09 -15.55 -1.27
CA PRO A 237 1.02 -14.35 -2.13
C PRO A 237 1.96 -14.37 -3.35
N PRO A 238 1.64 -13.56 -4.39
CA PRO A 238 2.47 -13.43 -5.59
C PRO A 238 3.81 -12.73 -5.31
N GLY A 239 4.77 -12.95 -6.20
CA GLY A 239 6.20 -12.62 -6.07
C GLY A 239 6.55 -11.15 -5.81
N ASP A 240 5.69 -10.23 -6.22
CA ASP A 240 5.87 -8.77 -6.16
C ASP A 240 5.44 -8.14 -4.82
N THR A 241 4.92 -8.95 -3.89
CA THR A 241 4.42 -8.47 -2.59
C THR A 241 5.47 -8.57 -1.49
N ILE A 242 5.48 -7.60 -0.57
CA ILE A 242 6.29 -7.66 0.67
C ILE A 242 5.97 -8.92 1.51
N ALA A 243 4.70 -9.37 1.49
CA ALA A 243 4.30 -10.62 2.15
C ALA A 243 5.06 -11.83 1.59
N ARG A 244 5.11 -11.97 0.25
CA ARG A 244 5.86 -13.06 -0.39
C ARG A 244 7.35 -12.95 -0.11
N ARG A 245 7.91 -11.73 -0.14
CA ARG A 245 9.31 -11.49 0.20
C ARG A 245 9.65 -11.99 1.61
N LEU A 246 8.84 -11.65 2.62
CA LEU A 246 9.06 -12.07 4.00
C LEU A 246 8.94 -13.60 4.18
N ILE A 247 8.02 -14.25 3.47
CA ILE A 247 7.90 -15.71 3.47
C ILE A 247 9.16 -16.37 2.90
N GLU A 248 9.63 -15.91 1.74
CA GLU A 248 10.84 -16.45 1.10
C GLU A 248 12.11 -16.19 1.94
N ASP A 249 12.23 -15.00 2.55
CA ASP A 249 13.35 -14.68 3.44
C ASP A 249 13.31 -15.58 4.71
N THR A 250 12.12 -15.90 5.23
CA THR A 250 11.96 -16.86 6.34
C THR A 250 12.37 -18.28 5.91
N VAL A 251 11.94 -18.73 4.73
CA VAL A 251 12.34 -20.02 4.15
C VAL A 251 13.87 -20.13 4.01
N ALA A 252 14.51 -19.06 3.56
CA ALA A 252 15.97 -19.01 3.45
C ALA A 252 16.65 -19.17 4.83
N LEU A 253 16.11 -18.54 5.88
CA LEU A 253 16.61 -18.71 7.26
C LEU A 253 16.44 -20.14 7.76
N CYS A 254 15.32 -20.81 7.47
CA CYS A 254 15.12 -22.21 7.85
C CYS A 254 16.15 -23.14 7.18
N ARG A 255 16.39 -22.96 5.88
CA ARG A 255 17.40 -23.75 5.13
C ARG A 255 18.82 -23.56 5.65
N GLN A 256 19.17 -22.33 6.05
CA GLN A 256 20.48 -22.05 6.62
C GLN A 256 20.69 -22.80 7.94
N GLN A 257 19.68 -22.78 8.81
CA GLN A 257 19.73 -23.48 10.10
C GLN A 257 19.82 -25.01 9.93
N GLU A 258 19.08 -25.60 8.99
CA GLU A 258 19.17 -27.04 8.71
C GLU A 258 20.57 -27.45 8.21
N TYR A 259 21.17 -26.63 7.36
CA TYR A 259 22.53 -26.86 6.87
C TYR A 259 23.58 -26.75 7.99
N GLU A 260 23.39 -25.84 8.96
CA GLU A 260 24.27 -25.70 10.12
C GLU A 260 24.14 -26.89 11.08
N ILE A 261 22.93 -27.43 11.28
CA ILE A 261 22.69 -28.61 12.13
C ILE A 261 23.22 -29.91 11.49
N SER A 262 23.26 -29.97 10.15
CA SER A 262 23.72 -31.14 9.39
C SER A 262 25.25 -31.25 9.29
N LYS A 263 26.00 -30.31 9.87
CA LYS A 263 27.47 -30.31 9.96
C LYS A 263 27.94 -30.74 11.34
#